data_AF-A0A2V1C0M5-F1
#
_entry.id   AF-A0A2V1C0M5-F1
#
_cell.length_a   1.000
_cell.length_b   1.000
_cell.length_c   1.000
_cell.angle_alpha   90.00
_cell.angle_beta   90.00
_cell.angle_gamma   90.00
#
_symmetry.space_group_name_H-M   'P 1'
#
loop_
_entity.id
_entity.type
_entity.pdbx_description
1 polymer ?
#
loop_
_entity_poly.entity_id
_entity_poly.type
_entity_poly.pdbx_seq_one_letter_code
_entity_poly.pdbx_strand_id
1 'polypeptide(L)'
;MLAEYPGVALMQRFPIAKFLGINIILWASILMITATCSSFAGLATVRFMLGMFEATISPGFVAITGIWWTRQEQASRSAIWVSFLGFFGTIGGLITFGIGHIEGSLATWKLIFLILGAFTIVWGVLFVIVVPDNPATCRWLSPEERVVAIQRVVENKTGTKSTTFVKAQVLEALTDPKILLLGLISFVNAVASGGLSFGSIIIKGFGFTSLQTTLMNMPLSFLQAIFTLIGGYAQHKFPNARLIVGSVAMIPPIIGTVLINQLDAHNKWGRLVGVWLLAGYPTGFMVLLGLLATNVAGSTKKSMASAMVFVMYCVGQIVGPQCFKANQAPSYHGGIVAMLIGFILNIVFNLTLRVLYQLENKKRDKALEGKSQEEIEALKDESRVQGFDNVTDKHNVFFRYSI
;
A
#
# COMPACT_ATOMS: atom_id res chain seq x y z
N MET A 1 6.99 1.97 11.72
CA MET A 1 8.39 2.14 12.19
C MET A 1 8.62 1.69 13.64
N LEU A 2 8.24 2.45 14.69
CA LEU A 2 8.59 2.09 16.09
C LEU A 2 8.09 0.70 16.52
N ALA A 3 6.88 0.31 16.13
CA ALA A 3 6.31 -1.01 16.42
C ALA A 3 6.63 -2.07 15.34
N GLU A 4 6.82 -1.61 14.10
CA GLU A 4 6.98 -2.46 12.92
C GLU A 4 8.32 -3.22 12.93
N TYR A 5 9.44 -2.54 13.20
CA TYR A 5 10.76 -3.18 13.23
C TYR A 5 10.87 -4.25 14.33
N PRO A 6 10.49 -3.97 15.59
CA PRO A 6 10.43 -5.01 16.63
C PRO A 6 9.43 -6.11 16.29
N GLY A 7 8.27 -5.76 15.73
CA GLY A 7 7.25 -6.74 15.32
C GLY A 7 7.75 -7.73 14.27
N VAL A 8 8.47 -7.25 13.26
CA VAL A 8 9.10 -8.12 12.24
C VAL A 8 10.21 -8.96 12.84
N ALA A 9 10.99 -8.43 13.78
CA ALA A 9 12.01 -9.22 14.50
C ALA A 9 11.37 -10.33 15.36
N LEU A 10 10.22 -10.07 15.99
CA LEU A 10 9.46 -11.06 16.74
C LEU A 10 8.87 -12.14 15.82
N MET A 11 8.36 -11.77 14.64
CA MET A 11 7.88 -12.74 13.64
C MET A 11 8.96 -13.72 13.18
N GLN A 12 10.23 -13.34 13.22
CA GLN A 12 11.33 -14.27 12.88
C GLN A 12 11.58 -15.32 13.97
N ARG A 13 11.14 -15.07 15.21
CA ARG A 13 11.35 -15.95 16.36
C ARG A 13 10.13 -16.81 16.71
N PHE A 14 8.93 -16.31 16.40
CA PHE A 14 7.67 -16.98 16.74
C PHE A 14 6.95 -17.54 15.51
N PRO A 15 6.04 -18.52 15.69
CA PRO A 15 5.18 -18.99 14.61
C PRO A 15 4.33 -17.82 14.07
N ILE A 16 4.54 -17.48 12.80
CA ILE A 16 4.06 -16.22 12.20
C ILE A 16 2.54 -16.14 12.17
N ALA A 17 1.84 -17.24 11.86
CA ALA A 17 0.39 -17.25 11.76
C ALA A 17 -0.25 -17.08 13.14
N LYS A 18 0.27 -17.75 14.17
CA LYS A 18 -0.21 -17.57 15.55
C LYS A 18 0.05 -16.18 16.10
N PHE A 19 1.25 -15.65 15.87
CA PHE A 19 1.60 -14.28 16.27
C PHE A 19 0.67 -13.27 15.62
N LEU A 20 0.41 -13.41 14.32
CA LEU A 20 -0.49 -12.54 13.57
C LEU A 20 -1.94 -12.62 14.08
N GLY A 21 -2.44 -13.83 14.34
CA GLY A 21 -3.78 -14.02 14.88
C GLY A 21 -3.96 -13.44 16.28
N ILE A 22 -2.97 -13.59 17.16
CA ILE A 22 -2.97 -12.94 18.49
C ILE A 22 -2.99 -11.41 18.34
N ASN A 23 -2.18 -10.85 17.43
CA ASN A 23 -2.20 -9.40 17.18
C ASN A 23 -3.55 -8.91 16.66
N ILE A 24 -4.24 -9.67 15.81
CA ILE A 24 -5.60 -9.34 15.34
C ILE A 24 -6.59 -9.31 16.52
N ILE A 25 -6.52 -10.28 17.42
CA ILE A 25 -7.38 -10.35 18.62
C ILE A 25 -7.10 -9.16 19.55
N LEU A 26 -5.82 -8.85 19.82
CA LEU A 26 -5.43 -7.72 20.65
C LEU A 26 -5.85 -6.38 20.04
N TRP A 27 -5.64 -6.21 18.74
CA TRP A 27 -6.09 -5.03 17.98
C TRP A 27 -7.61 -4.84 18.11
N ALA A 28 -8.39 -5.90 17.93
CA ALA A 28 -9.84 -5.85 18.01
C ALA A 28 -10.35 -5.62 19.44
N SER A 29 -9.67 -6.17 20.44
CA SER A 29 -9.98 -5.92 21.86
C SER A 29 -9.77 -4.46 22.23
N ILE A 30 -8.67 -3.86 21.77
CA ILE A 30 -8.36 -2.44 21.96
C ILE A 30 -9.35 -1.55 21.20
N LEU A 31 -9.79 -1.98 20.00
CA LEU A 31 -10.85 -1.30 19.26
C LEU A 31 -12.15 -1.23 20.07
N MET A 32 -12.55 -2.32 20.75
CA MET A 32 -13.73 -2.31 21.63
C MET A 32 -13.55 -1.38 22.85
N ILE A 33 -12.36 -1.34 23.45
CA ILE A 33 -12.01 -0.42 24.55
C ILE A 33 -12.13 1.05 24.12
N THR A 34 -12.00 1.35 22.83
CA THR A 34 -12.22 2.72 22.30
C THR A 34 -13.63 3.23 22.64
N ALA A 35 -14.64 2.35 22.72
CA ALA A 35 -16.01 2.74 23.05
C ALA A 35 -16.19 3.20 24.51
N THR A 36 -15.27 2.84 25.42
CA THR A 36 -15.31 3.23 26.84
C THR A 36 -14.48 4.49 27.12
N CYS A 37 -13.74 5.00 26.15
CA CYS A 37 -12.90 6.19 26.32
C CYS A 37 -13.77 7.46 26.45
N SER A 38 -13.55 8.20 27.53
CA SER A 38 -14.21 9.50 27.81
C SER A 38 -13.24 10.68 27.86
N SER A 39 -11.92 10.43 27.84
CA SER A 39 -10.88 11.46 27.90
C SER A 39 -10.01 11.45 26.64
N PHE A 40 -9.45 12.61 26.28
CA PHE A 40 -8.50 12.72 25.17
C PHE A 40 -7.27 11.84 25.40
N ALA A 41 -6.72 11.85 26.62
CA ALA A 41 -5.58 11.00 26.98
C ALA A 41 -5.91 9.51 26.79
N GLY A 42 -7.08 9.04 27.23
CA GLY A 42 -7.52 7.66 27.03
C GLY A 42 -7.64 7.30 25.55
N LEU A 43 -8.27 8.18 24.75
CA LEU A 43 -8.39 7.97 23.31
C LEU A 43 -7.02 7.95 22.60
N ALA A 44 -6.09 8.83 23.00
CA ALA A 44 -4.74 8.89 22.45
C ALA A 44 -3.94 7.62 22.78
N THR A 45 -4.00 7.12 24.01
CA THR A 45 -3.33 5.88 24.43
C THR A 45 -3.86 4.67 23.66
N VAL A 46 -5.18 4.53 23.58
CA VAL A 46 -5.82 3.43 22.84
C VAL A 46 -5.45 3.48 21.37
N ARG A 47 -5.43 4.67 20.75
CA ARG A 47 -4.98 4.85 19.36
C ARG A 47 -3.52 4.48 19.15
N PHE A 48 -2.64 4.84 20.08
CA PHE A 48 -1.23 4.46 20.02
C PHE A 48 -1.04 2.94 20.06
N MET A 49 -1.73 2.26 20.99
CA MET A 49 -1.67 0.80 21.08
C MET A 49 -2.28 0.12 19.85
N LEU A 50 -3.38 0.64 19.32
CA LEU A 50 -4.02 0.12 18.12
C LEU A 50 -3.07 0.16 16.91
N GLY A 51 -2.37 1.28 16.72
CA GLY A 51 -1.33 1.41 15.68
C GLY A 51 -0.12 0.48 15.89
N MET A 52 0.23 0.17 17.15
CA MET A 52 1.32 -0.76 17.48
C MET A 52 1.01 -2.17 16.97
N PHE A 53 -0.19 -2.68 17.21
CA PHE A 53 -0.59 -4.02 16.75
C PHE A 53 -0.81 -4.05 15.24
N GLU A 54 -1.41 -2.99 14.66
CA GLU A 54 -1.68 -2.89 13.22
C GLU A 54 -0.41 -2.91 12.37
N ALA A 55 0.65 -2.25 12.83
CA ALA A 55 1.91 -2.15 12.09
C ALA A 55 2.55 -3.52 11.77
N THR A 56 2.18 -4.57 12.50
CA THR A 56 2.70 -5.93 12.30
C THR A 56 1.89 -6.74 11.28
N ILE A 57 0.66 -6.32 10.97
CA ILE A 57 -0.28 -7.14 10.21
C ILE A 57 0.16 -7.29 8.75
N SER A 58 0.44 -6.17 8.08
CA SER A 58 0.87 -6.14 6.67
C SER A 58 2.15 -6.94 6.40
N PRO A 59 3.28 -6.73 7.11
CA PRO A 59 4.48 -7.55 6.90
C PRO A 59 4.27 -9.01 7.29
N GLY A 60 3.40 -9.30 8.27
CA GLY A 60 3.03 -10.68 8.65
C GLY A 60 2.35 -11.44 7.50
N PHE A 61 1.38 -10.83 6.82
CA PHE A 61 0.73 -11.43 5.65
C PHE A 61 1.69 -11.67 4.49
N VAL A 62 2.60 -10.72 4.22
CA VAL A 62 3.65 -10.88 3.21
C VAL A 62 4.57 -12.05 3.58
N ALA A 63 4.96 -12.18 4.85
CA ALA A 63 5.79 -13.28 5.32
C ALA A 63 5.10 -14.65 5.17
N ILE A 64 3.82 -14.75 5.54
CA ILE A 64 3.02 -15.98 5.33
C ILE A 64 2.93 -16.30 3.83
N THR A 65 2.71 -15.29 2.99
CA THR A 65 2.66 -15.50 1.54
C THR A 65 4.00 -15.99 1.00
N GLY A 66 5.10 -15.52 1.58
CA GLY A 66 6.45 -15.99 1.27
C GLY A 66 6.74 -17.44 1.64
N ILE A 67 6.08 -17.98 2.67
CA ILE A 67 6.27 -19.35 3.16
C ILE A 67 5.46 -20.37 2.35
N TRP A 68 4.30 -19.98 1.85
CA TRP A 68 3.33 -20.91 1.23
C TRP A 68 3.34 -20.90 -0.30
N TRP A 69 3.83 -19.84 -0.94
CA TRP A 69 3.76 -19.68 -2.40
C TRP A 69 5.12 -19.42 -3.04
N THR A 70 5.23 -19.80 -4.32
CA THR A 70 6.41 -19.55 -5.14
C THR A 70 6.58 -18.05 -5.47
N ARG A 71 7.80 -17.59 -5.77
CA ARG A 71 8.06 -16.15 -6.07
C ARG A 71 7.17 -15.60 -7.18
N GLN A 72 6.84 -16.41 -8.19
CA GLN A 72 5.98 -16.00 -9.30
C GLN A 72 4.52 -15.83 -8.86
N GLU A 73 4.07 -16.63 -7.89
CA GLU A 73 2.70 -16.60 -7.36
C GLU A 73 2.53 -15.54 -6.25
N GLN A 74 3.59 -15.20 -5.51
CA GLN A 74 3.52 -14.27 -4.37
C GLN A 74 2.89 -12.92 -4.75
N ALA A 75 3.19 -12.39 -5.93
CA ALA A 75 2.65 -11.12 -6.41
C ALA A 75 1.13 -11.19 -6.66
N SER A 76 0.64 -12.26 -7.31
CA SER A 76 -0.80 -12.42 -7.58
C SER A 76 -1.59 -12.70 -6.30
N ARG A 77 -1.04 -13.51 -5.38
CA ARG A 77 -1.65 -13.75 -4.06
C ARG A 77 -1.70 -12.48 -3.22
N SER A 78 -0.65 -11.66 -3.27
CA SER A 78 -0.62 -10.36 -2.59
C SER A 78 -1.66 -9.39 -3.12
N ALA A 79 -1.82 -9.33 -4.44
CA ALA A 79 -2.87 -8.52 -5.06
C ALA A 79 -4.28 -8.97 -4.64
N ILE A 80 -4.54 -10.28 -4.53
CA ILE A 80 -5.85 -10.81 -4.10
C ILE A 80 -6.17 -10.33 -2.69
N TRP A 81 -5.27 -10.51 -1.71
CA TRP A 81 -5.59 -10.12 -0.34
C TRP A 81 -5.61 -8.60 -0.13
N VAL A 82 -4.82 -7.82 -0.88
CA VAL A 82 -4.93 -6.35 -0.87
C VAL A 82 -6.27 -5.89 -1.44
N SER A 83 -6.81 -6.58 -2.46
CA SER A 83 -8.10 -6.23 -3.06
C SER A 83 -9.27 -6.35 -2.07
N PHE A 84 -9.15 -7.22 -1.06
CA PHE A 84 -10.14 -7.32 0.02
C PHE A 84 -10.29 -6.03 0.82
N LEU A 85 -9.30 -5.13 0.85
CA LEU A 85 -9.40 -3.85 1.53
C LEU A 85 -10.56 -2.99 0.98
N GLY A 86 -10.69 -2.89 -0.36
CA GLY A 86 -11.79 -2.15 -0.99
C GLY A 86 -13.12 -2.86 -0.86
N PHE A 87 -13.12 -4.20 -0.97
CA PHE A 87 -14.32 -5.03 -0.83
C PHE A 87 -14.91 -4.93 0.58
N PHE A 88 -14.11 -5.17 1.62
CA PHE A 88 -14.55 -5.03 3.02
C PHE A 88 -14.78 -3.58 3.42
N GLY A 89 -14.15 -2.60 2.76
CA GLY A 89 -14.52 -1.19 2.91
C GLY A 89 -15.98 -0.93 2.51
N THR A 90 -16.42 -1.53 1.40
CA THR A 90 -17.80 -1.43 0.91
C THR A 90 -18.78 -2.14 1.87
N ILE A 91 -18.47 -3.37 2.28
CA ILE A 91 -19.28 -4.12 3.25
C ILE A 91 -19.31 -3.42 4.62
N GLY A 92 -18.18 -2.91 5.08
CA GLY A 92 -18.07 -2.15 6.33
C GLY A 92 -18.94 -0.90 6.31
N GLY A 93 -19.01 -0.21 5.17
CA GLY A 93 -19.94 0.90 4.94
C GLY A 93 -21.42 0.48 5.11
N LEU A 94 -21.82 -0.66 4.53
CA LEU A 94 -23.17 -1.21 4.69
C LEU A 94 -23.50 -1.57 6.13
N ILE A 95 -22.60 -2.28 6.81
CA ILE A 95 -22.78 -2.67 8.21
C ILE A 95 -22.91 -1.42 9.08
N THR A 96 -22.05 -0.43 8.86
CA THR A 96 -22.08 0.84 9.59
C THR A 96 -23.38 1.60 9.34
N PHE A 97 -23.88 1.62 8.10
CA PHE A 97 -25.17 2.20 7.75
C PHE A 97 -26.33 1.47 8.44
N GLY A 98 -26.31 0.14 8.49
CA GLY A 98 -27.31 -0.66 9.19
C GLY A 98 -27.32 -0.39 10.70
N ILE A 99 -26.15 -0.42 11.34
CA ILE A 99 -25.99 -0.07 12.77
C ILE A 99 -26.43 1.39 13.03
N GLY A 100 -26.24 2.25 12.03
CA GLY A 100 -26.66 3.66 12.01
C GLY A 100 -28.13 3.90 12.38
N HIS A 101 -29.02 2.94 12.10
CA HIS A 101 -30.46 3.05 12.33
C HIS A 101 -30.91 2.49 13.69
N ILE A 102 -29.98 1.95 14.48
CA ILE A 102 -30.32 1.41 15.80
C ILE A 102 -30.52 2.58 16.76
N GLU A 103 -31.79 2.82 17.12
CA GLU A 103 -32.16 3.74 18.20
C GLU A 103 -32.09 3.01 19.54
N GLY A 104 -31.09 3.34 20.36
CA GLY A 104 -30.86 2.71 21.65
C GLY A 104 -30.23 3.67 22.66
N SER A 105 -30.07 3.22 23.91
CA SER A 105 -29.47 4.01 24.99
C SER A 105 -27.97 4.28 24.80
N LEU A 106 -27.29 3.46 23.99
CA LEU A 106 -25.88 3.61 23.63
C LEU A 106 -25.74 4.43 22.35
N ALA A 107 -24.80 5.39 22.37
CA ALA A 107 -24.48 6.17 21.17
C ALA A 107 -24.04 5.25 20.02
N THR A 108 -24.60 5.47 18.83
CA THR A 108 -24.41 4.64 17.63
C THR A 108 -22.95 4.37 17.28
N TRP A 109 -22.06 5.35 17.48
CA TRP A 109 -20.62 5.19 17.24
C TRP A 109 -19.96 4.15 18.15
N LYS A 110 -20.45 3.99 19.40
CA LYS A 110 -19.96 2.96 20.33
C LYS A 110 -20.38 1.57 19.86
N LEU A 111 -21.62 1.43 19.36
CA LEU A 111 -22.13 0.18 18.81
C LEU A 111 -21.30 -0.29 17.61
N ILE A 112 -20.88 0.63 16.75
CA ILE A 112 -20.02 0.31 15.60
C ILE A 112 -18.70 -0.31 16.07
N PHE A 113 -18.01 0.29 17.05
CA PHE A 113 -16.75 -0.24 17.57
C PHE A 113 -16.93 -1.58 18.30
N LEU A 114 -18.01 -1.76 19.05
CA LEU A 114 -18.28 -3.00 19.79
C LEU A 114 -18.62 -4.16 18.85
N ILE A 115 -19.52 -3.96 17.88
CA ILE A 115 -19.97 -5.02 16.97
C ILE A 115 -18.84 -5.43 16.02
N LEU A 116 -18.18 -4.46 15.38
CA LEU A 116 -17.06 -4.75 14.46
C LEU A 116 -15.86 -5.32 15.20
N GLY A 117 -15.58 -4.82 16.41
CA GLY A 117 -14.53 -5.38 17.27
C GLY A 117 -14.81 -6.82 17.66
N ALA A 118 -16.03 -7.14 18.12
CA ALA A 118 -16.41 -8.50 18.50
C ALA A 118 -16.32 -9.47 17.31
N PHE A 119 -16.82 -9.07 16.13
CA PHE A 119 -16.68 -9.87 14.91
C PHE A 119 -15.22 -10.14 14.56
N THR A 120 -14.36 -9.12 14.68
CA THR A 120 -12.92 -9.25 14.39
C THR A 120 -12.22 -10.16 15.41
N ILE A 121 -12.62 -10.16 16.68
CA ILE A 121 -12.10 -11.11 17.69
C ILE A 121 -12.44 -12.54 17.29
N VAL A 122 -13.70 -12.82 16.94
CA VAL A 122 -14.13 -14.16 16.49
C VAL A 122 -13.32 -14.59 15.27
N TRP A 123 -13.12 -13.68 14.31
CA TRP A 123 -12.32 -13.96 13.13
C TRP A 123 -10.83 -14.18 13.44
N GLY A 124 -10.26 -13.43 14.39
CA GLY A 124 -8.90 -13.61 14.87
C GLY A 124 -8.70 -14.97 15.56
N VAL A 125 -9.67 -15.41 16.37
CA VAL A 125 -9.65 -16.75 16.98
C VAL A 125 -9.72 -17.83 15.92
N LEU A 126 -10.61 -17.69 14.93
CA LEU A 126 -10.68 -18.62 13.81
C LEU A 126 -9.37 -18.66 13.02
N PHE A 127 -8.74 -17.50 12.80
CA PHE A 127 -7.46 -17.39 12.12
C PHE A 127 -6.36 -18.18 12.84
N VAL A 128 -6.27 -18.06 14.17
CA VAL A 128 -5.28 -18.81 14.98
C VAL A 128 -5.50 -20.33 14.90
N ILE A 129 -6.75 -20.77 14.81
CA ILE A 129 -7.09 -22.21 14.77
C ILE A 129 -6.88 -22.81 13.38
N VAL A 130 -7.29 -22.09 12.33
CA VAL A 130 -7.37 -22.61 10.96
C VAL A 130 -6.06 -22.44 10.20
N VAL A 131 -5.34 -21.32 10.38
CA VAL A 131 -4.17 -20.99 9.57
C VAL A 131 -2.91 -21.66 10.12
N PRO A 132 -2.26 -22.59 9.39
CA PRO A 132 -1.04 -23.23 9.86
C PRO A 132 0.17 -22.35 9.61
N ASP A 133 1.14 -22.42 10.52
CA ASP A 133 2.39 -21.65 10.43
C ASP A 133 3.32 -22.12 9.31
N ASN A 134 3.28 -23.41 8.95
CA ASN A 134 4.19 -24.01 7.96
C ASN A 134 3.46 -25.10 7.16
N PRO A 135 3.70 -25.22 5.83
CA PRO A 135 3.28 -26.36 5.03
C PRO A 135 3.58 -27.73 5.66
N ALA A 136 4.68 -27.86 6.42
CA ALA A 136 5.07 -29.09 7.11
C ALA A 136 4.15 -29.48 8.28
N THR A 137 3.64 -28.48 9.03
CA THR A 137 2.77 -28.68 10.20
C THR A 137 1.28 -28.56 9.86
N CYS A 138 0.97 -28.44 8.58
CA CYS A 138 -0.35 -28.26 8.00
C CYS A 138 -1.26 -29.47 8.27
N ARG A 139 -2.38 -29.29 8.98
CA ARG A 139 -3.31 -30.39 9.31
C ARG A 139 -4.23 -30.83 8.17
N TRP A 140 -4.43 -29.98 7.16
CA TRP A 140 -5.42 -30.14 6.09
C TRP A 140 -4.83 -30.72 4.80
N LEU A 141 -3.48 -30.77 4.68
CA LEU A 141 -2.79 -31.44 3.58
C LEU A 141 -2.44 -32.88 3.95
N SER A 142 -2.59 -33.79 2.99
CA SER A 142 -2.08 -35.15 3.07
C SER A 142 -0.54 -35.17 3.11
N PRO A 143 0.10 -36.24 3.63
CA PRO A 143 1.56 -36.32 3.70
C PRO A 143 2.26 -36.08 2.36
N GLU A 144 1.69 -36.59 1.26
CA GLU A 144 2.24 -36.42 -0.10
C GLU A 144 2.15 -34.96 -0.57
N GLU A 145 1.01 -34.31 -0.37
CA GLU A 145 0.82 -32.91 -0.73
C GLU A 145 1.75 -31.98 0.08
N ARG A 146 2.06 -32.31 1.34
CA ARG A 146 3.02 -31.55 2.14
C ARG A 146 4.42 -31.59 1.54
N VAL A 147 4.87 -32.75 1.05
CA VAL A 147 6.17 -32.89 0.41
C VAL A 147 6.23 -32.03 -0.86
N VAL A 148 5.18 -32.09 -1.68
CA VAL A 148 5.08 -31.26 -2.90
C VAL A 148 5.08 -29.77 -2.55
N ALA A 149 4.32 -29.34 -1.54
CA ALA A 149 4.27 -27.94 -1.12
C ALA A 149 5.63 -27.44 -0.63
N ILE A 150 6.36 -28.24 0.14
CA ILE A 150 7.70 -27.90 0.63
C ILE A 150 8.68 -27.81 -0.55
N GLN A 151 8.69 -28.80 -1.44
CA GLN A 151 9.60 -28.82 -2.60
C GLN A 151 9.43 -27.58 -3.49
N ARG A 152 8.19 -27.17 -3.78
CA ARG A 152 7.89 -25.96 -4.55
C ARG A 152 8.43 -24.69 -3.90
N VAL A 153 8.41 -24.60 -2.57
CA VAL A 153 8.89 -23.41 -1.85
C VAL A 153 10.41 -23.43 -1.70
N VAL A 154 11.05 -24.60 -1.63
CA VAL A 154 12.51 -24.73 -1.59
C VAL A 154 13.16 -24.18 -2.87
N GLU A 155 12.51 -24.31 -4.03
CA GLU A 155 12.94 -23.71 -5.30
C GLU A 155 13.05 -22.18 -5.25
N ASN A 156 12.39 -21.51 -4.31
CA ASN A 156 12.42 -20.05 -4.19
C ASN A 156 13.82 -19.50 -3.84
N LYS A 157 14.80 -20.35 -3.46
CA LYS A 157 16.17 -19.98 -3.08
C LYS A 157 16.19 -18.69 -2.24
N THR A 158 15.28 -18.60 -1.27
CA THR A 158 15.03 -17.38 -0.49
C THR A 158 16.19 -17.07 0.48
N GLY A 159 17.14 -17.99 0.59
CA GLY A 159 18.39 -17.88 1.34
C GLY A 159 19.56 -17.33 0.53
N THR A 160 19.44 -16.12 -0.01
CA THR A 160 20.59 -15.21 -0.21
C THR A 160 20.15 -13.79 0.13
N LYS A 161 19.52 -13.59 1.30
CA LYS A 161 19.57 -12.27 1.93
C LYS A 161 21.01 -12.07 2.37
N SER A 162 21.78 -11.32 1.59
CA SER A 162 23.05 -10.80 2.06
C SER A 162 22.76 -9.96 3.32
N THR A 163 23.19 -10.48 4.47
CA THR A 163 23.07 -9.86 5.80
C THR A 163 24.13 -8.78 6.01
N THR A 164 25.01 -8.55 5.03
CA THR A 164 26.07 -7.56 5.13
C THR A 164 25.51 -6.17 4.88
N PHE A 165 25.57 -5.36 5.92
CA PHE A 165 25.22 -3.95 5.86
C PHE A 165 26.34 -3.18 5.15
N VAL A 166 26.06 -2.61 3.98
CA VAL A 166 27.06 -1.89 3.18
C VAL A 166 26.77 -0.39 3.23
N LYS A 167 27.59 0.37 3.96
CA LYS A 167 27.45 1.84 4.11
C LYS A 167 27.44 2.59 2.77
N ALA A 168 28.22 2.14 1.78
CA ALA A 168 28.23 2.74 0.45
C ALA A 168 26.86 2.68 -0.24
N GLN A 169 26.12 1.57 -0.06
CA GLN A 169 24.76 1.43 -0.61
C GLN A 169 23.75 2.37 0.05
N VAL A 170 23.98 2.76 1.31
CA VAL A 170 23.15 3.76 1.99
C VAL A 170 23.33 5.14 1.38
N LEU A 171 24.58 5.57 1.20
CA LEU A 171 24.87 6.87 0.58
C LEU A 171 24.35 6.91 -0.86
N GLU A 172 24.49 5.81 -1.59
CA GLU A 172 23.91 5.66 -2.93
C GLU A 172 22.38 5.78 -2.90
N ALA A 173 21.70 5.12 -1.96
CA ALA A 173 20.24 5.20 -1.84
C ALA A 173 19.74 6.63 -1.57
N LEU A 174 20.46 7.38 -0.73
CA LEU A 174 20.08 8.75 -0.33
C LEU A 174 20.36 9.79 -1.41
N THR A 175 21.33 9.54 -2.29
CA THR A 175 21.73 10.48 -3.35
C THR A 175 21.17 10.12 -4.72
N ASP A 176 20.57 8.94 -4.88
CA ASP A 176 20.00 8.51 -6.15
C ASP A 176 18.73 9.32 -6.47
N PRO A 177 18.73 10.14 -7.55
CA PRO A 177 17.56 10.94 -7.92
C PRO A 177 16.33 10.08 -8.22
N LYS A 178 16.51 8.83 -8.63
CA LYS A 178 15.40 7.90 -8.92
C LYS A 178 14.68 7.48 -7.63
N ILE A 179 15.45 7.24 -6.57
CA ILE A 179 14.91 6.90 -5.24
C ILE A 179 14.26 8.14 -4.60
N LEU A 180 14.88 9.32 -4.74
CA LEU A 180 14.29 10.58 -4.28
C LEU A 180 12.96 10.88 -4.97
N LEU A 181 12.87 10.69 -6.29
CA LEU A 181 11.62 10.82 -7.04
C LEU A 181 10.55 9.81 -6.59
N LEU A 182 10.92 8.55 -6.35
CA LEU A 182 10.00 7.57 -5.76
C LEU A 182 9.50 8.04 -4.38
N GLY A 183 10.37 8.60 -3.54
CA GLY A 183 9.98 9.21 -2.26
C GLY A 183 8.99 10.37 -2.44
N LEU A 184 9.23 11.26 -3.39
CA LEU A 184 8.34 12.39 -3.69
C LEU A 184 6.98 11.94 -4.24
N ILE A 185 6.95 10.93 -5.11
CA ILE A 185 5.70 10.31 -5.59
C ILE A 185 4.90 9.75 -4.41
N SER A 186 5.58 9.07 -3.47
CA SER A 186 4.97 8.56 -2.24
C SER A 186 4.37 9.68 -1.38
N PHE A 187 5.10 10.78 -1.22
CA PHE A 187 4.66 11.95 -0.46
C PHE A 187 3.40 12.60 -1.05
N VAL A 188 3.41 12.96 -2.34
CA VAL A 188 2.23 13.63 -2.95
C VAL A 188 1.00 12.74 -2.96
N ASN A 189 1.19 11.42 -3.12
CA ASN A 189 0.09 10.47 -3.06
C ASN A 189 -0.46 10.31 -1.64
N ALA A 190 0.42 10.34 -0.63
CA ALA A 190 0.03 10.33 0.77
C ALA A 190 -0.70 11.60 1.21
N VAL A 191 -0.30 12.79 0.69
CA VAL A 191 -1.02 14.05 0.92
C VAL A 191 -2.46 13.94 0.41
N ALA A 192 -2.66 13.37 -0.79
CA ALA A 192 -4.00 13.13 -1.32
C ALA A 192 -4.81 12.12 -0.49
N SER A 193 -4.18 11.04 -0.03
CA SER A 193 -4.81 10.06 0.87
C SER A 193 -5.23 10.67 2.20
N GLY A 194 -4.40 11.53 2.78
CA GLY A 194 -4.69 12.25 4.02
C GLY A 194 -5.89 13.18 3.85
N GLY A 195 -5.99 13.85 2.70
CA GLY A 195 -7.16 14.69 2.36
C GLY A 195 -8.45 13.89 2.22
N LEU A 196 -8.40 12.72 1.57
CA LEU A 196 -9.55 11.82 1.42
C LEU A 196 -10.05 11.24 2.74
N SER A 197 -9.21 11.22 3.78
CA SER A 197 -9.66 10.82 5.13
C SER A 197 -10.73 11.78 5.69
N PHE A 198 -10.82 13.00 5.15
CA PHE A 198 -11.88 13.98 5.44
C PHE A 198 -13.03 13.93 4.41
N GLY A 199 -13.04 12.95 3.49
CA GLY A 199 -14.04 12.82 2.43
C GLY A 199 -15.47 12.79 2.94
N SER A 200 -15.74 12.12 4.06
CA SER A 200 -17.07 12.12 4.69
C SER A 200 -17.54 13.51 5.12
N ILE A 201 -16.62 14.38 5.53
CA ILE A 201 -16.92 15.78 5.89
C ILE A 201 -17.21 16.59 4.63
N ILE A 202 -16.48 16.35 3.54
CA ILE A 202 -16.74 16.98 2.24
C ILE A 202 -18.13 16.60 1.72
N ILE A 203 -18.49 15.31 1.73
CA ILE A 203 -19.82 14.84 1.31
C ILE A 203 -20.91 15.43 2.23
N LYS A 204 -20.66 15.53 3.53
CA LYS A 204 -21.59 16.19 4.47
C LYS A 204 -21.77 17.66 4.12
N GLY A 205 -20.71 18.34 3.71
CA GLY A 205 -20.71 19.72 3.21
C GLY A 205 -21.59 19.93 1.97
N PHE A 206 -21.88 18.88 1.19
CA PHE A 206 -22.82 18.95 0.07
C PHE A 206 -24.29 18.95 0.51
N GLY A 207 -24.57 18.74 1.80
CA GLY A 207 -25.92 18.72 2.36
C GLY A 207 -26.54 17.33 2.47
N PHE A 208 -25.72 16.28 2.52
CA PHE A 208 -26.15 14.93 2.90
C PHE A 208 -26.07 14.75 4.43
N THR A 209 -26.95 13.91 5.00
CA THR A 209 -26.87 13.58 6.44
C THR A 209 -25.67 12.67 6.72
N SER A 210 -25.19 12.60 7.98
CA SER A 210 -24.02 11.78 8.33
C SER A 210 -24.22 10.27 8.10
N LEU A 211 -25.47 9.82 8.13
CA LEU A 211 -25.82 8.44 7.79
C LEU A 211 -25.80 8.24 6.26
N GLN A 212 -26.36 9.19 5.50
CA GLN A 212 -26.27 9.18 4.03
C GLN A 212 -24.83 9.29 3.52
N THR A 213 -23.95 10.06 4.17
CA THR A 213 -22.54 10.18 3.76
C THR A 213 -21.81 8.85 3.82
N THR A 214 -22.17 7.98 4.78
CA THR A 214 -21.58 6.64 4.90
C THR A 214 -21.98 5.78 3.70
N LEU A 215 -23.26 5.84 3.30
CA LEU A 215 -23.76 5.15 2.10
C LEU A 215 -23.11 5.69 0.82
N MET A 216 -22.99 7.01 0.71
CA MET A 216 -22.40 7.68 -0.46
C MET A 216 -20.89 7.46 -0.62
N ASN A 217 -20.19 6.98 0.42
CA ASN A 217 -18.80 6.54 0.33
C ASN A 217 -18.65 5.11 -0.22
N MET A 218 -19.71 4.29 -0.22
CA MET A 218 -19.60 2.92 -0.73
C MET A 218 -19.17 2.84 -2.19
N PRO A 219 -19.72 3.64 -3.13
CA PRO A 219 -19.26 3.62 -4.51
C PRO A 219 -17.80 4.02 -4.67
N LEU A 220 -17.28 4.91 -3.80
CA LEU A 220 -15.86 5.25 -3.78
C LEU A 220 -15.00 4.00 -3.50
N SER A 221 -15.32 3.24 -2.45
CA SER A 221 -14.60 2.01 -2.09
C SER A 221 -14.72 0.92 -3.16
N PHE A 222 -15.90 0.79 -3.78
CA PHE A 222 -16.13 -0.18 -4.84
C PHE A 222 -15.36 0.17 -6.12
N LEU A 223 -15.44 1.42 -6.57
CA LEU A 223 -14.67 1.90 -7.73
C LEU A 223 -13.17 1.83 -7.48
N GLN A 224 -12.73 2.01 -6.23
CA GLN A 224 -11.33 1.87 -5.86
C GLN A 224 -10.84 0.45 -6.09
N ALA A 225 -11.63 -0.56 -5.71
CA ALA A 225 -11.31 -1.96 -6.00
C ALA A 225 -11.23 -2.21 -7.51
N ILE A 226 -12.20 -1.70 -8.28
CA ILE A 226 -12.22 -1.84 -9.75
C ILE A 226 -11.00 -1.19 -10.39
N PHE A 227 -10.69 0.08 -10.08
CA PHE A 227 -9.55 0.78 -10.65
C PHE A 227 -8.22 0.13 -10.28
N THR A 228 -8.11 -0.41 -9.07
CA THR A 228 -6.90 -1.14 -8.64
C THR A 228 -6.73 -2.45 -9.42
N LEU A 229 -7.82 -3.21 -9.63
CA LEU A 229 -7.81 -4.44 -10.44
C LEU A 229 -7.49 -4.16 -11.91
N ILE A 230 -8.12 -3.14 -12.50
CA ILE A 230 -7.83 -2.71 -13.88
C ILE A 230 -6.37 -2.27 -14.01
N GLY A 231 -5.87 -1.48 -13.05
CA GLY A 231 -4.48 -1.05 -13.01
C GLY A 231 -3.50 -2.22 -12.95
N GLY A 232 -3.76 -3.18 -12.05
CA GLY A 232 -2.94 -4.39 -11.93
C GLY A 232 -2.98 -5.25 -13.21
N TYR A 233 -4.16 -5.44 -13.80
CA TYR A 233 -4.29 -6.19 -15.06
C TYR A 233 -3.59 -5.48 -16.23
N ALA A 234 -3.72 -4.16 -16.34
CA ALA A 234 -3.05 -3.37 -17.36
C ALA A 234 -1.52 -3.47 -17.24
N GLN A 235 -0.98 -3.45 -16.01
CA GLN A 235 0.45 -3.65 -15.78
C GLN A 235 0.94 -5.06 -16.15
N HIS A 236 0.09 -6.07 -15.98
CA HIS A 236 0.41 -7.44 -16.37
C HIS A 236 0.38 -7.61 -17.90
N LYS A 237 -0.64 -7.05 -18.57
CA LYS A 237 -0.85 -7.19 -20.00
C LYS A 237 0.12 -6.35 -20.84
N PHE A 238 0.48 -5.15 -20.39
CA PHE A 238 1.33 -4.22 -21.12
C PHE A 238 2.72 -4.12 -20.49
N PRO A 239 3.72 -4.87 -21.00
CA PRO A 239 5.10 -4.74 -20.54
C PRO A 239 5.63 -3.32 -20.84
N ASN A 240 6.44 -2.76 -19.95
CA ASN A 240 7.02 -1.40 -20.03
C ASN A 240 6.02 -0.22 -20.00
N ALA A 241 4.77 -0.47 -19.59
CA ALA A 241 3.73 0.56 -19.47
C ALA A 241 3.47 0.98 -18.02
N ARG A 242 4.26 0.54 -17.03
CA ARG A 242 3.90 0.70 -15.60
C ARG A 242 3.75 2.16 -15.21
N LEU A 243 4.69 3.02 -15.62
CA LEU A 243 4.63 4.45 -15.35
C LEU A 243 3.53 5.18 -16.14
N ILE A 244 3.16 4.65 -17.31
CA ILE A 244 2.03 5.18 -18.11
C ILE A 244 0.71 4.83 -17.42
N VAL A 245 0.54 3.57 -17.00
CA VAL A 245 -0.64 3.13 -16.26
C VAL A 245 -0.82 3.94 -14.98
N GLY A 246 0.27 4.18 -14.24
CA GLY A 246 0.25 5.06 -13.07
C GLY A 246 -0.17 6.50 -13.39
N SER A 247 0.33 7.06 -14.50
CA SER A 247 -0.03 8.42 -14.93
C SER A 247 -1.49 8.52 -15.39
N VAL A 248 -1.97 7.54 -16.16
CA VAL A 248 -3.36 7.49 -16.65
C VAL A 248 -4.34 7.29 -15.50
N ALA A 249 -3.96 6.51 -14.48
CA ALA A 249 -4.78 6.32 -13.28
C ALA A 249 -5.00 7.61 -12.47
N MET A 250 -4.17 8.64 -12.66
CA MET A 250 -4.35 9.96 -12.02
C MET A 250 -5.33 10.87 -12.78
N ILE A 251 -5.74 10.52 -14.01
CA ILE A 251 -6.67 11.35 -14.79
C ILE A 251 -8.06 11.40 -14.15
N PRO A 252 -8.70 10.27 -13.77
CA PRO A 252 -9.99 10.30 -13.06
C PRO A 252 -9.98 11.16 -11.78
N PRO A 253 -9.01 11.03 -10.85
CA PRO A 253 -9.01 11.86 -9.65
C PRO A 253 -8.79 13.35 -9.95
N ILE A 254 -8.03 13.71 -10.99
CA ILE A 254 -7.92 15.12 -11.44
C ILE A 254 -9.28 15.64 -11.88
N ILE A 255 -9.98 14.92 -12.77
CA ILE A 255 -11.34 15.29 -13.21
C ILE A 255 -12.26 15.39 -11.99
N GLY A 256 -12.18 14.42 -11.07
CA GLY A 256 -12.96 14.39 -9.85
C GLY A 256 -12.77 15.63 -8.97
N THR A 257 -11.52 16.02 -8.70
CA THR A 257 -11.22 17.25 -7.94
C THR A 257 -11.72 18.52 -8.64
N VAL A 258 -11.59 18.61 -9.96
CA VAL A 258 -12.09 19.75 -10.74
C VAL A 258 -13.62 19.84 -10.65
N LEU A 259 -14.32 18.70 -10.79
CA LEU A 259 -15.78 18.66 -10.66
C LEU A 259 -16.24 19.10 -9.26
N ILE A 260 -15.59 18.63 -8.19
CA ILE A 260 -15.93 19.03 -6.83
C ILE A 260 -15.76 20.55 -6.65
N ASN A 261 -14.72 21.13 -7.25
CA ASN A 261 -14.37 22.53 -7.04
C ASN A 261 -15.18 23.51 -7.89
N GLN A 262 -15.46 23.15 -9.14
CA GLN A 262 -16.05 24.07 -10.13
C GLN A 262 -17.57 23.93 -10.28
N LEU A 263 -18.17 22.79 -9.93
CA LEU A 263 -19.62 22.64 -9.99
C LEU A 263 -20.30 23.49 -8.92
N ASP A 264 -21.44 24.09 -9.23
CA ASP A 264 -22.25 24.82 -8.25
C ASP A 264 -22.70 23.95 -7.08
N ALA A 265 -22.89 24.58 -5.92
CA ALA A 265 -23.34 23.89 -4.70
C ALA A 265 -24.73 23.25 -4.84
N HIS A 266 -25.53 23.70 -5.80
CA HIS A 266 -26.83 23.11 -6.10
C HIS A 266 -26.71 21.74 -6.79
N ASN A 267 -25.63 21.50 -7.54
CA ASN A 267 -25.39 20.22 -8.23
C ASN A 267 -24.66 19.20 -7.32
N LYS A 268 -25.36 18.78 -6.26
CA LYS A 268 -24.84 17.85 -5.24
C LYS A 268 -24.40 16.51 -5.83
N TRP A 269 -25.14 16.00 -6.82
CA TRP A 269 -24.85 14.73 -7.48
C TRP A 269 -23.63 14.79 -8.39
N GLY A 270 -23.44 15.89 -9.13
CA GLY A 270 -22.23 16.09 -9.94
C GLY A 270 -20.96 16.17 -9.09
N ARG A 271 -21.02 16.86 -7.93
CA ARG A 271 -19.91 16.90 -6.96
C ARG A 271 -19.64 15.53 -6.35
N LEU A 272 -20.69 14.73 -6.10
CA LEU A 272 -20.55 13.38 -5.57
C LEU A 272 -19.89 12.42 -6.58
N VAL A 273 -20.25 12.50 -7.87
CA VAL A 273 -19.53 11.78 -8.94
C VAL A 273 -18.05 12.19 -8.95
N GLY A 274 -17.76 13.47 -8.73
CA GLY A 274 -16.40 13.95 -8.57
C GLY A 274 -15.64 13.26 -7.44
N VAL A 275 -16.29 13.05 -6.27
CA VAL A 275 -15.72 12.28 -5.15
C VAL A 275 -15.45 10.83 -5.57
N TRP A 276 -16.40 10.18 -6.23
CA TRP A 276 -16.25 8.80 -6.68
C TRP A 276 -15.10 8.60 -7.67
N LEU A 277 -14.83 9.57 -8.54
CA LEU A 277 -13.70 9.53 -9.46
C LEU A 277 -12.33 9.63 -8.74
N LEU A 278 -12.30 10.11 -7.49
CA LEU A 278 -11.08 10.10 -6.68
C LEU A 278 -10.59 8.67 -6.37
N ALA A 279 -11.45 7.67 -6.53
CA ALA A 279 -11.14 6.26 -6.31
C ALA A 279 -9.94 5.72 -7.11
N GLY A 280 -9.53 6.39 -8.20
CA GLY A 280 -8.38 5.98 -9.02
C GLY A 280 -7.00 6.21 -8.38
N TYR A 281 -6.90 7.05 -7.34
CA TYR A 281 -5.61 7.43 -6.74
C TYR A 281 -4.75 6.26 -6.19
N PRO A 282 -5.30 5.19 -5.58
CA PRO A 282 -4.47 4.16 -4.94
C PRO A 282 -3.69 3.31 -5.94
N THR A 283 -4.16 3.24 -7.19
CA THR A 283 -3.45 2.57 -8.29
C THR A 283 -2.05 3.17 -8.48
N GLY A 284 -1.89 4.48 -8.27
CA GLY A 284 -0.58 5.13 -8.31
C GLY A 284 0.38 4.62 -7.23
N PHE A 285 -0.12 4.32 -6.02
CA PHE A 285 0.71 3.74 -4.95
C PHE A 285 1.19 2.33 -5.30
N MET A 286 0.32 1.52 -5.89
CA MET A 286 0.65 0.15 -6.30
C MET A 286 1.75 0.13 -7.36
N VAL A 287 1.68 1.05 -8.34
CA VAL A 287 2.74 1.25 -9.35
C VAL A 287 4.07 1.57 -8.67
N LEU A 288 4.07 2.48 -7.70
CA LEU A 288 5.27 2.87 -6.95
C LEU A 288 5.91 1.68 -6.21
N LEU A 289 5.10 0.87 -5.52
CA LEU A 289 5.62 -0.31 -4.81
C LEU A 289 6.22 -1.34 -5.78
N GLY A 290 5.57 -1.56 -6.92
CA GLY A 290 6.08 -2.43 -7.97
C GLY A 290 7.43 -1.96 -8.54
N LEU A 291 7.57 -0.66 -8.81
CA LEU A 291 8.82 -0.07 -9.29
C LEU A 291 9.93 -0.17 -8.26
N LEU A 292 9.65 0.12 -6.99
CA LEU A 292 10.61 -0.03 -5.90
C LEU A 292 11.11 -1.49 -5.79
N ALA A 293 10.23 -2.46 -6.01
CA ALA A 293 10.58 -3.87 -5.95
C ALA A 293 11.47 -4.32 -7.11
N THR A 294 11.26 -3.81 -8.32
CA THR A 294 11.97 -4.25 -9.54
C THR A 294 13.18 -3.39 -9.93
N ASN A 295 13.19 -2.09 -9.60
CA ASN A 295 14.16 -1.13 -10.12
C ASN A 295 15.27 -0.75 -9.13
N VAL A 296 15.25 -1.33 -7.92
CA VAL A 296 16.30 -1.13 -6.91
C VAL A 296 16.96 -2.46 -6.60
N ALA A 297 18.27 -2.54 -6.85
CA ALA A 297 19.09 -3.72 -6.56
C ALA A 297 20.10 -3.42 -5.43
N GLY A 298 20.54 -4.49 -4.75
CA GLY A 298 21.32 -4.41 -3.51
C GLY A 298 20.44 -4.41 -2.27
N SER A 299 20.73 -5.29 -1.31
CA SER A 299 19.91 -5.55 -0.12
C SER A 299 19.83 -4.32 0.78
N THR A 300 20.96 -3.64 1.01
CA THR A 300 21.03 -2.45 1.86
C THR A 300 20.40 -1.25 1.13
N LYS A 301 20.68 -1.07 -0.17
CA LYS A 301 20.06 -0.01 -1.00
C LYS A 301 18.54 -0.14 -1.05
N LYS A 302 18.02 -1.35 -1.31
CA LYS A 302 16.58 -1.64 -1.38
C LYS A 302 15.89 -1.43 -0.03
N SER A 303 16.51 -1.84 1.07
CA SER A 303 15.97 -1.57 2.41
C SER A 303 15.90 -0.07 2.69
N MET A 304 16.95 0.69 2.36
CA MET A 304 17.00 2.14 2.57
C MET A 304 15.99 2.88 1.68
N ALA A 305 15.88 2.50 0.40
CA ALA A 305 14.90 3.06 -0.51
C ALA A 305 13.46 2.83 -0.02
N SER A 306 13.16 1.62 0.47
CA SER A 306 11.86 1.29 1.04
C SER A 306 11.56 2.11 2.30
N ALA A 307 12.55 2.25 3.19
CA ALA A 307 12.42 3.08 4.38
C ALA A 307 12.16 4.55 4.01
N MET A 308 12.86 5.10 3.04
CA MET A 308 12.68 6.49 2.61
C MET A 308 11.31 6.74 1.99
N VAL A 309 10.84 5.85 1.10
CA VAL A 309 9.49 5.90 0.53
C VAL A 309 8.42 5.86 1.63
N PHE A 310 8.62 5.05 2.67
CA PHE A 310 7.71 4.95 3.80
C PHE A 310 7.74 6.17 4.71
N VAL A 311 8.92 6.74 5.00
CA VAL A 311 9.06 8.02 5.72
C VAL A 311 8.29 9.13 4.99
N MET A 312 8.51 9.26 3.69
CA MET A 312 7.82 10.27 2.87
C MET A 312 6.31 10.04 2.82
N TYR A 313 5.86 8.78 2.81
CA TYR A 313 4.44 8.43 2.96
C TYR A 313 3.88 8.93 4.30
N CYS A 314 4.55 8.65 5.42
CA CYS A 314 4.13 9.11 6.74
C CYS A 314 4.09 10.64 6.83
N VAL A 315 5.10 11.33 6.31
CA VAL A 315 5.14 12.80 6.28
C VAL A 315 3.98 13.35 5.45
N GLY A 316 3.68 12.76 4.29
CA GLY A 316 2.54 13.17 3.46
C GLY A 316 1.19 12.98 4.16
N GLN A 317 1.00 11.88 4.89
CA GLN A 317 -0.21 11.63 5.70
C GLN A 317 -0.37 12.63 6.84
N ILE A 318 0.72 13.18 7.39
CA ILE A 318 0.66 14.24 8.40
C ILE A 318 0.29 15.58 7.76
N VAL A 319 0.85 15.88 6.58
CA VAL A 319 0.63 17.15 5.87
C VAL A 319 -0.78 17.23 5.26
N GLY A 320 -1.31 16.13 4.70
CA GLY A 320 -2.59 16.10 3.99
C GLY A 320 -3.77 16.69 4.78
N PRO A 321 -4.06 16.22 6.00
CA PRO A 321 -5.09 16.77 6.87
C PRO A 321 -4.93 18.26 7.17
N GLN A 322 -3.69 18.76 7.27
CA GLN A 322 -3.42 20.17 7.59
C GLN A 322 -3.81 21.12 6.44
N CYS A 323 -3.96 20.60 5.22
CA CYS A 323 -4.50 21.36 4.09
C CYS A 323 -6.01 21.62 4.24
N PHE A 324 -6.73 20.82 5.04
CA PHE A 324 -8.17 20.96 5.31
C PHE A 324 -8.41 21.85 6.52
N LYS A 325 -8.29 23.17 6.32
CA LYS A 325 -8.45 24.15 7.40
C LYS A 325 -9.91 24.34 7.77
N ALA A 326 -10.18 24.43 9.07
CA ALA A 326 -11.53 24.65 9.60
C ALA A 326 -12.15 25.98 9.13
N ASN A 327 -11.34 27.01 8.88
CA ASN A 327 -11.79 28.32 8.39
C ASN A 327 -12.25 28.31 6.92
N GLN A 328 -12.03 27.21 6.19
CA GLN A 328 -12.49 27.04 4.80
C GLN A 328 -13.72 26.12 4.71
N ALA A 329 -14.30 25.72 5.85
CA ALA A 329 -15.55 24.97 5.86
C ALA A 329 -16.70 25.83 5.28
N PRO A 330 -17.67 25.23 4.56
CA PRO A 330 -17.82 23.80 4.23
C PRO A 330 -17.21 23.38 2.89
N SER A 331 -16.66 24.31 2.10
CA SER A 331 -16.17 24.03 0.74
C SER A 331 -14.76 23.43 0.73
N TYR A 332 -13.94 23.68 1.76
CA TYR A 332 -12.57 23.17 1.91
C TYR A 332 -11.69 23.36 0.66
N HIS A 333 -11.86 24.51 -0.02
CA HIS A 333 -11.21 24.79 -1.31
C HIS A 333 -9.69 24.58 -1.29
N GLY A 334 -8.99 25.03 -0.24
CA GLY A 334 -7.55 24.88 -0.14
C GLY A 334 -7.09 23.42 -0.06
N GLY A 335 -7.85 22.57 0.64
CA GLY A 335 -7.59 21.14 0.71
C GLY A 335 -7.78 20.43 -0.63
N ILE A 336 -8.86 20.78 -1.35
CA ILE A 336 -9.15 20.21 -2.68
C ILE A 336 -8.09 20.64 -3.70
N VAL A 337 -7.67 21.90 -3.68
CA VAL A 337 -6.59 22.41 -4.55
C VAL A 337 -5.26 21.73 -4.23
N ALA A 338 -4.94 21.50 -2.96
CA ALA A 338 -3.74 20.76 -2.57
C ALA A 338 -3.76 19.32 -3.11
N MET A 339 -4.91 18.65 -3.08
CA MET A 339 -5.08 17.33 -3.70
C MET A 339 -4.88 17.37 -5.21
N LEU A 340 -5.48 18.34 -5.90
CA LEU A 340 -5.32 18.52 -7.35
C LEU A 340 -3.85 18.71 -7.73
N ILE A 341 -3.13 19.59 -7.02
CA ILE A 341 -1.69 19.80 -7.21
C ILE A 341 -0.93 18.49 -6.96
N GLY A 342 -1.29 17.74 -5.91
CA GLY A 342 -0.70 16.43 -5.62
C GLY A 342 -0.86 15.42 -6.77
N PHE A 343 -2.05 15.34 -7.38
CA PHE A 343 -2.30 14.45 -8.52
C PHE A 343 -1.55 14.88 -9.78
N ILE A 344 -1.47 16.18 -10.07
CA ILE A 344 -0.70 16.71 -11.21
C ILE A 344 0.79 16.44 -11.02
N LEU A 345 1.34 16.73 -9.83
CA LEU A 345 2.73 16.45 -9.51
C LEU A 345 3.04 14.95 -9.60
N ASN A 346 2.09 14.09 -9.23
CA ASN A 346 2.23 12.65 -9.38
C ASN A 346 2.44 12.25 -10.86
N ILE A 347 1.66 12.81 -11.79
CA ILE A 347 1.85 12.59 -13.24
C ILE A 347 3.24 13.10 -13.68
N VAL A 348 3.60 14.33 -13.29
CA VAL A 348 4.89 14.92 -13.66
C VAL A 348 6.04 14.03 -13.19
N PHE A 349 6.06 13.63 -11.92
CA PHE A 349 7.11 12.79 -11.38
C PHE A 349 7.16 11.38 -12.01
N ASN A 350 6.01 10.77 -12.30
CA ASN A 350 5.99 9.48 -13.02
C ASN A 350 6.59 9.62 -14.43
N LEU A 351 6.25 10.68 -15.16
CA LEU A 351 6.81 10.95 -16.49
C LEU A 351 8.30 11.28 -16.43
N THR A 352 8.75 12.09 -15.47
CA THR A 352 10.18 12.37 -15.25
C THR A 352 10.94 11.08 -14.94
N LEU A 353 10.42 10.24 -14.06
CA LEU A 353 11.03 8.96 -13.71
C LEU A 353 11.11 8.02 -14.93
N ARG A 354 10.08 8.04 -15.79
CA ARG A 354 10.05 7.29 -17.04
C ARG A 354 11.17 7.71 -17.98
N VAL A 355 11.34 9.02 -18.17
CA VAL A 355 12.41 9.58 -19.01
C VAL A 355 13.78 9.20 -18.44
N LEU A 356 13.99 9.30 -17.13
CA LEU A 356 15.24 8.92 -16.49
C LEU A 356 15.57 7.44 -16.70
N TYR A 357 14.60 6.54 -16.52
CA TYR A 357 14.81 5.10 -16.78
C TYR A 357 15.09 4.82 -18.27
N GLN A 358 14.42 5.52 -19.18
CA GLN A 358 14.69 5.38 -20.62
C GLN A 358 16.09 5.88 -21.01
N LEU A 359 16.52 7.02 -20.47
CA LEU A 359 17.85 7.57 -20.73
C LEU A 359 18.95 6.64 -20.20
N GLU A 360 18.77 6.10 -19.00
CA GLU A 360 19.71 5.17 -18.39
C GLU A 360 19.76 3.83 -19.14
N ASN A 361 18.61 3.29 -19.56
CA ASN A 361 18.57 2.10 -20.40
C ASN A 361 19.24 2.35 -21.76
N LYS A 362 18.97 3.48 -22.42
CA LYS A 362 19.64 3.85 -23.69
C LYS A 362 21.14 4.04 -23.54
N LYS A 363 21.60 4.61 -22.43
CA LYS A 363 23.03 4.76 -22.13
C LYS A 363 23.71 3.38 -22.01
N ARG A 364 23.03 2.41 -21.39
CA ARG A 364 23.50 1.03 -21.27
C ARG A 364 23.45 0.28 -22.60
N ASP A 365 22.44 0.52 -23.44
CA ASP A 365 22.39 -0.01 -24.80
C ASP A 365 23.59 0.44 -25.62
N LYS A 366 23.89 1.75 -25.61
CA LYS A 366 25.06 2.32 -26.28
C LYS A 366 26.40 1.77 -25.77
N ALA A 367 26.49 1.39 -24.50
CA ALA A 367 27.69 0.77 -23.94
C ALA A 367 27.91 -0.69 -24.39
N LEU A 368 26.86 -1.31 -24.94
CA LEU A 368 26.88 -2.66 -25.51
C LEU A 368 27.02 -2.65 -27.04
N GLU A 369 26.69 -1.54 -27.70
CA GLU A 369 26.90 -1.33 -29.13
C GLU A 369 28.40 -1.45 -29.47
N GLY A 370 28.77 -2.43 -30.30
CA GLY A 370 30.15 -2.67 -30.73
C GLY A 370 30.90 -3.80 -30.00
N LYS A 371 30.28 -4.46 -29.02
CA LYS A 371 30.84 -5.66 -28.36
C LYS A 371 30.53 -6.94 -29.13
N SER A 372 31.42 -7.92 -29.08
CA SER A 372 31.20 -9.23 -29.71
C SER A 372 30.10 -10.03 -28.96
N GLN A 373 29.52 -11.02 -29.63
CA GLN A 373 28.49 -11.90 -29.03
C GLN A 373 29.03 -12.63 -27.78
N GLU A 374 30.29 -13.04 -27.80
CA GLU A 374 30.97 -13.72 -26.69
C GLU A 374 31.23 -12.76 -25.51
N GLU A 375 31.60 -11.50 -25.78
CA GLU A 375 31.76 -10.49 -24.73
C GLU A 375 30.42 -10.18 -24.04
N ILE A 376 29.32 -10.18 -24.80
CA ILE A 376 27.97 -9.96 -24.26
C ILE A 376 27.55 -11.14 -23.36
N GLU A 377 27.87 -12.38 -23.73
CA GLU A 377 27.58 -13.57 -22.91
C GLU A 377 28.44 -13.61 -21.64
N ALA A 378 29.73 -13.31 -21.74
CA ALA A 378 30.61 -13.23 -20.58
C ALA A 378 30.14 -12.17 -19.56
N LEU A 379 29.75 -10.98 -20.03
CA LEU A 379 29.24 -9.93 -19.16
C LEU A 379 27.83 -10.24 -18.59
N LYS A 380 27.01 -11.05 -19.29
CA LYS A 380 25.73 -11.55 -18.74
C LYS A 380 25.98 -12.50 -17.59
N ASP A 381 26.94 -13.39 -17.71
CA ASP A 381 27.31 -14.31 -16.63
C ASP A 381 27.93 -13.55 -15.46
N GLU A 382 28.79 -12.57 -15.72
CA GLU A 382 29.32 -11.66 -14.69
C GLU A 382 28.19 -10.89 -13.98
N SER A 383 27.19 -10.40 -14.73
CA SER A 383 26.01 -9.74 -14.15
C SER A 383 25.17 -10.66 -13.26
N ARG A 384 25.06 -11.95 -13.62
CA ARG A 384 24.39 -12.95 -12.78
C ARG A 384 25.13 -13.12 -11.47
N VAL A 385 26.47 -13.23 -11.51
CA VAL A 385 27.34 -13.31 -10.32
C VAL A 385 27.23 -12.03 -9.48
N GLN A 386 27.32 -10.84 -10.09
CA GLN A 386 27.16 -9.55 -9.42
C GLN A 386 25.76 -9.40 -8.76
N GLY A 387 24.73 -10.00 -9.34
CA GLY A 387 23.40 -10.09 -8.72
C GLY A 387 23.39 -10.95 -7.44
N PHE A 388 24.19 -12.01 -7.39
CA PHE A 388 24.40 -12.82 -6.18
C PHE A 388 25.28 -12.10 -5.15
N ASP A 389 26.30 -11.36 -5.61
CA ASP A 389 27.22 -10.57 -4.77
C ASP A 389 26.61 -9.25 -4.27
N ASN A 390 25.29 -9.08 -4.42
CA ASN A 390 24.54 -7.98 -3.85
C ASN A 390 24.95 -6.59 -4.38
N VAL A 391 25.46 -6.52 -5.61
CA VAL A 391 25.88 -5.29 -6.28
C VAL A 391 24.64 -4.42 -6.60
N THR A 392 24.78 -3.10 -6.51
CA THR A 392 23.67 -2.17 -6.75
C THR A 392 23.35 -2.00 -8.24
N ASP A 393 22.14 -1.51 -8.54
CA ASP A 393 21.64 -1.27 -9.90
C ASP A 393 22.52 -0.31 -10.70
N LYS A 394 23.27 0.57 -10.03
CA LYS A 394 24.21 1.52 -10.66
C LYS A 394 25.50 0.85 -11.14
N HIS A 395 25.97 -0.17 -10.44
CA HIS A 395 27.24 -0.85 -10.75
C HIS A 395 27.05 -2.08 -11.62
N ASN A 396 25.86 -2.69 -11.63
CA ASN A 396 25.55 -3.79 -12.54
C ASN A 396 25.20 -3.26 -13.94
N VAL A 397 26.10 -3.49 -14.90
CA VAL A 397 26.04 -2.98 -16.29
C VAL A 397 24.84 -3.55 -17.07
N PHE A 398 24.45 -4.79 -16.78
CA PHE A 398 23.32 -5.47 -17.45
C PHE A 398 21.98 -5.29 -16.73
N PHE A 399 21.95 -4.63 -15.58
CA PHE A 399 20.68 -4.33 -14.91
C PHE A 399 19.85 -3.40 -15.81
N ARG A 400 18.56 -3.75 -16.00
CA ARG A 400 17.63 -2.97 -16.81
C ARG A 400 16.49 -2.46 -15.95
N TYR A 401 16.23 -1.16 -16.05
CA TYR A 401 15.10 -0.56 -15.35
C TYR A 401 13.80 -0.93 -16.06
N SER A 402 12.82 -1.42 -15.29
CA SER A 402 11.45 -1.60 -15.77
C SER A 402 10.79 -0.23 -15.93
N ILE A 403 10.22 0.02 -17.11
CA ILE A 403 9.58 1.29 -17.49
C ILE A 403 8.07 1.25 -17.24
#